data_AF-F0EI05-F1
#
_entry.id   AF-F0EI05-F1
#
_cell.length_a   1.000
_cell.length_b   1.000
_cell.length_c   1.000
_cell.angle_alpha   90.00
_cell.angle_beta   90.00
_cell.angle_gamma   90.00
#
_symmetry.space_group_name_H-M   'P 1'
#
loop_
_entity.id
_entity.type
_entity.pdbx_description
1 polymer ?
#
loop_
_entity_poly.entity_id
_entity_poly.type
_entity_poly.pdbx_seq_one_letter_code
_entity_poly.pdbx_strand_id
1 'polypeptide(L)'
;MQVITLKEHPEYLAEAIRYFQKQWAGPDSLMVYEDSLTHSFSTSILPQWLLLVNDEMASDGPYQIIGCGGLIPNDFISRMDLTPWLCALYVDPLWRGQGGCPPFDRNS
;
A
#
# COMPACT_ATOMS: atom_id res chain seq x y z
N MET A 1 0.20 -14.09 4.44
CA MET A 1 -0.24 -12.85 3.76
C MET A 1 -1.49 -12.29 4.41
N GLN A 2 -1.44 -11.04 4.85
CA GLN A 2 -2.58 -10.33 5.43
C GLN A 2 -2.58 -8.87 4.95
N VAL A 3 -3.77 -8.31 4.72
CA VAL A 3 -3.92 -6.87 4.50
C VAL A 3 -4.25 -6.22 5.83
N ILE A 4 -3.46 -5.23 6.22
CA ILE A 4 -3.63 -4.43 7.43
C ILE A 4 -3.80 -2.95 7.09
N THR A 5 -4.47 -2.20 7.96
CA THR A 5 -4.54 -0.74 7.83
C THR A 5 -3.42 -0.10 8.62
N LEU A 6 -2.78 0.92 8.04
CA LEU A 6 -1.72 1.67 8.74
C LEU A 6 -2.27 2.38 9.99
N LYS A 7 -3.55 2.76 9.98
CA LYS A 7 -4.22 3.43 11.11
C LYS A 7 -4.34 2.53 12.34
N GLU A 8 -4.61 1.25 12.16
CA GLU A 8 -4.67 0.27 13.26
C GLU A 8 -3.28 -0.19 13.70
N HIS A 9 -2.29 -0.06 12.82
CA HIS A 9 -0.92 -0.52 13.03
C HIS A 9 0.12 0.61 12.82
N PRO A 10 0.13 1.64 13.68
CA PRO A 10 1.04 2.78 13.56
C PRO A 10 2.53 2.40 13.66
N GLU A 11 2.85 1.23 14.22
CA GLU A 11 4.21 0.68 14.27
C GLU A 11 4.86 0.53 12.90
N TYR A 12 4.06 0.33 11.83
CA TYR A 12 4.57 0.22 10.46
C TYR A 12 4.76 1.57 9.76
N LEU A 13 4.51 2.71 10.41
CA LEU A 13 4.55 4.03 9.73
C LEU A 13 5.91 4.31 9.08
N ALA A 14 7.00 4.10 9.81
CA ALA A 14 8.33 4.37 9.29
C ALA A 14 8.70 3.46 8.12
N GLU A 15 8.27 2.20 8.18
CA GLU A 15 8.52 1.20 7.13
C GLU A 15 7.63 1.44 5.91
N ALA A 16 6.37 1.80 6.12
CA ALA A 16 5.45 2.19 5.07
C ALA A 16 5.97 3.42 4.31
N ILE A 17 6.36 4.50 5.00
CA ILE A 17 6.93 5.70 4.35
C ILE A 17 8.10 5.32 3.46
N ARG A 18 9.05 4.53 3.96
CA ARG A 18 10.20 4.05 3.17
C ARG A 18 9.76 3.21 1.98
N TYR A 19 8.75 2.35 2.16
CA TYR A 19 8.24 1.49 1.10
C TYR A 19 7.59 2.30 -0.03
N PHE A 20 6.69 3.24 0.29
CA PHE A 20 6.07 4.13 -0.69
C PHE A 20 7.11 5.01 -1.40
N GLN A 21 8.05 5.58 -0.64
CA GLN A 21 9.12 6.41 -1.21
C GLN A 21 10.01 5.61 -2.18
N LYS A 22 10.33 4.36 -1.87
CA LYS A 22 11.13 3.49 -2.74
C LYS A 22 10.48 3.27 -4.12
N GLN A 23 9.16 3.22 -4.19
CA GLN A 23 8.46 2.93 -5.45
C GLN A 23 8.21 4.18 -6.32
N TRP A 24 7.89 5.32 -5.68
CA TRP A 24 7.40 6.49 -6.43
C TRP A 24 8.03 7.82 -6.04
N ALA A 25 8.86 7.92 -4.99
CA ALA A 25 9.43 9.20 -4.62
C ALA A 25 10.68 9.55 -5.46
N GLY A 26 10.61 10.71 -6.13
CA GLY A 26 11.77 11.51 -6.49
C GLY A 26 12.14 12.53 -5.39
N PRO A 27 13.24 13.28 -5.56
CA PRO A 27 13.77 14.21 -4.55
C PRO A 27 12.74 15.22 -4.02
N ASP A 28 11.89 15.73 -4.91
CA ASP A 28 10.89 16.76 -4.59
C ASP A 28 9.57 16.20 -4.01
N SER A 29 9.38 14.88 -4.07
CA SER A 29 8.12 14.21 -3.69
C SER A 29 8.23 13.39 -2.41
N LEU A 30 9.43 13.28 -1.81
CA LEU A 30 9.69 12.53 -0.58
C LEU A 30 8.79 13.02 0.57
N MET A 31 8.73 14.34 0.75
CA MET A 31 7.95 14.98 1.81
C MET A 31 6.44 14.78 1.62
N VAL A 32 5.96 14.70 0.37
CA VAL A 32 4.53 14.52 0.08
C VAL A 32 4.02 13.18 0.61
N TYR A 33 4.80 12.11 0.44
CA TYR A 33 4.43 10.79 0.97
C TYR A 33 4.53 10.75 2.51
N GLU A 34 5.58 11.32 3.08
CA GLU A 34 5.74 11.40 4.54
C GLU A 34 4.57 12.15 5.19
N ASP A 35 4.24 13.33 4.66
CA ASP A 35 3.11 14.13 5.14
C ASP A 35 1.78 13.39 4.97
N SER A 36 1.53 12.79 3.81
CA SER A 36 0.27 12.09 3.52
C SER A 36 0.05 10.85 4.39
N LEU A 37 1.11 10.08 4.67
CA LEU A 37 1.01 8.90 5.54
C LEU A 37 0.87 9.33 7.01
N THR A 38 1.62 10.34 7.45
CA THR A 38 1.56 10.83 8.83
C THR A 38 0.23 11.51 9.17
N HIS A 39 -0.41 12.19 8.21
CA HIS A 39 -1.72 12.83 8.45
C HIS A 39 -2.91 11.86 8.33
N SER A 40 -2.69 10.63 7.86
CA SER A 40 -3.77 9.62 7.73
C SER A 40 -4.32 9.10 9.06
N PHE A 41 -3.62 9.35 10.16
CA PHE A 41 -4.08 8.99 11.52
C PHE A 41 -5.16 9.92 12.07
N SER A 42 -5.58 10.94 11.32
CA SER A 42 -6.65 11.84 11.74
C SER A 42 -8.00 11.11 11.95
N THR A 43 -8.96 11.78 12.59
CA THR A 43 -10.30 11.24 12.85
C THR A 43 -11.15 11.07 11.58
N SER A 44 -10.67 11.51 10.42
CA SER A 44 -11.37 11.32 9.15
C SER A 44 -11.41 9.85 8.72
N ILE A 45 -12.41 9.52 7.91
CA ILE A 45 -12.60 8.17 7.34
C ILE A 45 -11.60 7.92 6.20
N LEU A 46 -11.14 8.97 5.50
CA LEU A 46 -10.18 8.93 4.41
C LEU A 46 -9.19 10.10 4.53
N PRO A 47 -7.95 9.98 4.03
CA PRO A 47 -7.38 8.82 3.35
C PRO A 47 -7.02 7.67 4.31
N GLN A 48 -7.06 6.42 3.81
CA GLN A 48 -6.56 5.24 4.52
C GLN A 48 -5.45 4.56 3.73
N TRP A 49 -4.38 4.17 4.41
CA TRP A 49 -3.29 3.42 3.78
C TRP A 49 -3.37 1.96 4.19
N LEU A 50 -3.33 1.08 3.20
CA LEU A 50 -3.38 -0.38 3.32
C LEU A 50 -1.99 -0.95 3.04
N LEU A 51 -1.57 -1.90 3.87
CA LEU A 51 -0.31 -2.62 3.71
C LEU A 51 -0.62 -4.10 3.55
N LEU A 52 0.02 -4.73 2.56
CA LEU A 52 0.03 -6.18 2.41
C LEU A 52 1.30 -6.69 3.09
N VAL A 53 1.13 -7.47 4.15
CA VAL A 53 2.22 -8.01 4.95
C VAL A 53 2.31 -9.53 4.84
N ASN A 54 3.52 -10.07 4.97
CA ASN A 54 3.77 -11.51 5.00
C ASN A 54 4.62 -11.93 6.22
N ASP A 55 4.27 -13.09 6.78
CA ASP A 55 4.78 -13.58 8.06
C ASP A 55 6.05 -14.42 7.90
N GLU A 56 6.31 -14.92 6.70
CA GLU A 56 7.34 -15.95 6.45
C GLU A 56 8.78 -15.41 6.42
N MET A 57 8.98 -14.10 6.28
CA MET A 57 10.30 -13.49 6.06
C MET A 57 10.77 -12.55 7.17
N ALA A 58 9.97 -12.32 8.20
CA ALA A 58 10.39 -11.50 9.34
C ALA A 58 11.19 -12.37 10.32
N SER A 59 12.50 -12.46 10.11
CA SER A 59 13.37 -13.33 10.91
C SER A 59 13.48 -12.90 12.38
N ASP A 60 13.29 -11.62 12.71
CA ASP A 60 13.41 -11.07 14.07
C ASP A 60 12.64 -9.74 14.26
N GLY A 61 11.51 -9.53 13.56
CA GLY A 61 10.82 -8.22 13.54
C GLY A 61 9.34 -8.27 13.14
N PRO A 62 8.68 -7.10 12.99
CA PRO A 62 7.31 -7.00 12.50
C PRO A 62 7.20 -7.56 11.06
N TYR A 63 5.98 -7.90 10.65
CA TYR A 63 5.68 -8.56 9.38
C TYR A 63 6.31 -7.81 8.18
N GLN A 64 6.81 -8.54 7.17
CA GLN A 64 7.41 -7.89 6.00
C GLN A 64 6.34 -7.28 5.11
N ILE A 65 6.44 -5.98 4.80
CA ILE A 65 5.59 -5.32 3.79
C ILE A 65 6.00 -5.84 2.40
N ILE A 66 5.07 -6.50 1.72
CA ILE A 66 5.24 -7.06 0.36
C ILE A 66 4.34 -6.35 -0.67
N GLY A 67 3.55 -5.37 -0.22
CA GLY A 67 2.73 -4.53 -1.07
C GLY A 67 2.04 -3.43 -0.27
N CYS A 68 1.48 -2.46 -0.98
CA CYS A 68 0.77 -1.34 -0.39
C CYS A 68 -0.33 -0.80 -1.33
N GLY A 69 -1.25 -0.03 -0.76
CA GLY A 69 -2.28 0.70 -1.47
C GLY A 69 -2.84 1.83 -0.61
N GLY A 70 -3.45 2.82 -1.25
CA GLY A 70 -4.14 3.92 -0.59
C GLY A 70 -5.60 3.98 -0.98
N LEU A 71 -6.47 4.33 -0.05
CA LEU A 71 -7.86 4.70 -0.29
C LEU A 71 -7.99 6.20 -0.11
N ILE A 72 -8.36 6.91 -1.17
CA ILE A 72 -8.54 8.36 -1.18
C ILE A 72 -9.98 8.73 -1.58
N PRO A 73 -10.47 9.91 -1.18
CA PRO A 73 -11.84 10.30 -1.49
C PRO A 73 -12.08 10.53 -2.98
N ASN A 74 -11.08 11.02 -3.72
CA ASN A 74 -11.12 11.26 -5.17
C ASN A 74 -9.68 11.28 -5.73
N ASP A 75 -9.48 10.77 -6.95
CA ASP A 75 -8.25 10.84 -7.73
C ASP A 75 -8.40 11.77 -8.96
N PHE A 76 -8.48 13.09 -8.73
CA PHE A 76 -8.51 14.15 -9.76
C PHE A 76 -9.50 13.96 -10.93
N ILE A 77 -10.57 13.18 -10.76
CA ILE A 77 -11.58 12.98 -11.80
C ILE A 77 -12.90 13.72 -11.50
N SER A 78 -13.69 13.92 -12.55
CA SER A 78 -14.98 14.63 -12.50
C SER A 78 -16.14 13.84 -11.89
N ARG A 79 -15.94 12.57 -11.51
CA ARG A 79 -16.97 11.69 -10.92
C ARG A 79 -16.77 11.54 -9.41
N MET A 80 -17.05 12.62 -8.68
CA MET A 80 -16.93 12.68 -7.22
C MET A 80 -18.02 11.89 -6.48
N ASP A 81 -19.00 11.36 -7.20
CA ASP A 81 -20.09 10.52 -6.68
C ASP A 81 -19.64 9.07 -6.39
N LEU A 82 -18.52 8.64 -6.96
CA LEU A 82 -17.93 7.33 -6.72
C LEU A 82 -16.79 7.50 -5.72
N THR A 83 -16.86 6.86 -4.55
CA THR A 83 -15.84 6.94 -3.50
C THR A 83 -15.96 5.69 -2.61
N PRO A 84 -14.86 5.13 -2.06
CA PRO A 84 -13.46 5.56 -2.17
C PRO A 84 -12.76 5.13 -3.47
N TRP A 85 -11.68 5.82 -3.81
CA TRP A 85 -10.76 5.52 -4.92
C TRP A 85 -9.51 4.80 -4.41
N LEU A 86 -9.06 3.78 -5.14
CA LEU A 86 -7.79 3.10 -4.86
C LEU A 86 -6.65 3.82 -5.59
N CYS A 87 -5.62 4.21 -4.85
CA CYS A 87 -4.41 4.85 -5.37
C CYS A 87 -3.14 4.15 -4.87
N ALA A 88 -1.99 4.45 -5.50
CA ALA A 88 -0.67 3.96 -5.09
C ALA A 88 -0.63 2.44 -4.78
N LEU A 89 -1.30 1.64 -5.63
CA LEU A 89 -1.31 0.19 -5.50
C LEU A 89 -0.01 -0.40 -6.05
N TYR A 90 0.70 -1.13 -5.20
CA TYR A 90 1.91 -1.85 -5.59
C TYR A 90 2.01 -3.18 -4.82
N VAL A 91 2.49 -4.20 -5.51
CA VAL A 91 2.88 -5.48 -4.92
C VAL A 91 4.28 -5.81 -5.44
N ASP A 92 5.15 -6.31 -4.57
CA ASP A 92 6.49 -6.73 -4.96
C ASP A 92 6.43 -7.79 -6.07
N PRO A 93 7.26 -7.69 -7.13
CA PRO A 93 7.18 -8.57 -8.30
C PRO A 93 7.20 -10.07 -7.99
N LEU A 94 7.93 -10.47 -6.96
CA LEU A 94 8.04 -11.87 -6.50
C LEU A 94 6.70 -12.43 -5.99
N TRP A 95 5.81 -11.56 -5.52
CA TRP A 95 4.53 -11.91 -4.92
C TRP A 95 3.33 -11.68 -5.85
N ARG A 96 3.57 -11.23 -7.09
CA ARG A 96 2.51 -11.02 -8.10
C ARG A 96 2.04 -12.35 -8.67
N GLY A 97 0.77 -12.39 -9.11
CA GLY A 97 0.20 -13.56 -9.81
C GLY A 97 -0.16 -14.74 -8.91
N GLN A 98 -0.05 -14.61 -7.59
CA GLN A 98 -0.38 -15.67 -6.63
C GLN A 98 -1.88 -15.76 -6.29
N GLY A 99 -2.69 -14.83 -6.80
CA GLY A 99 -4.13 -14.71 -6.53
C GLY A 99 -5.06 -15.56 -7.40
N GLY A 100 -4.54 -16.41 -8.29
CA GLY A 100 -5.35 -17.39 -9.03
C GLY A 100 -5.55 -17.11 -10.52
N CYS A 101 -4.59 -17.56 -11.31
CA CYS A 101 -4.83 -18.41 -12.47
C CYS A 101 -3.52 -19.18 -12.68
N PRO A 102 -3.50 -20.53 -12.64
CA PRO A 102 -2.30 -21.24 -13.07
C PRO A 102 -1.95 -20.76 -14.48
N PRO A 103 -0.66 -20.66 -14.84
CA PRO A 103 -0.30 -20.33 -16.20
C PRO A 103 -1.05 -21.29 -17.11
N PHE A 104 -1.87 -20.76 -18.04
CA PHE A 104 -2.35 -21.56 -19.16
C PHE A 104 -1.10 -22.12 -19.82
N ASP A 105 -0.87 -23.42 -19.61
CA ASP A 105 0.19 -24.16 -20.28
C ASP A 105 -0.05 -23.99 -21.78
N ARG A 106 0.75 -23.13 -22.42
CA ARG A 106 0.74 -22.97 -23.87
C ARG A 106 1.51 -24.11 -24.53
N ASN A 107 1.18 -25.34 -24.18
CA ASN A 107 1.70 -26.56 -24.82
C ASN A 107 0.72 -27.73 -24.61
N SER A 108 -0.34 -27.73 -25.41
CA SER A 108 -1.09 -28.93 -25.79
C SER A 108 -1.73 -28.71 -27.14
#